data_AF-S7PZQ5-F1
#
_entry.id   AF-S7PZQ5-F1
#
_cell.length_a   1.000
_cell.length_b   1.000
_cell.length_c   1.000
_cell.angle_alpha   90.00
_cell.angle_beta   90.00
_cell.angle_gamma   90.00
#
_symmetry.space_group_name_H-M   'P 1'
#
loop_
_entity.id
_entity.type
_entity.pdbx_description
1 polymer ?
#
loop_
_entity_poly.entity_id
_entity_poly.type
_entity_poly.pdbx_seq_one_letter_code
_entity_poly.pdbx_strand_id
1 'polypeptide(L)'
;MLPEEARARLCTLLPPTAFTDFVPTVHPSHPSCTQGTVSNIHEDVEMRTAAATSLEKLDTSFFTDGHFLAAARTFQDHLYTGWLADAHKEKVQKYESGVRDGTLHAPWKDEVWERDHRSAPEEADQQTEPSSRQPDAIARAGDAAELKLVDLAKNSVIRKGDVLAYKRVFSQLNLVIEKDVIIQSVHSRSYAITVLIEPGTTKSLPPELLAANPADPDGPTKSMTVTSPNMLENGILDVDGRIERSRRPNGNAWKCLTVWRWRQEPEGDVDMLAFEERGGRENHGTLFYLRGCFYHDR
;
A
#
# COMPACT_ATOMS: atom_id res chain seq x y z
N MET A 1 16.53 45.83 18.56
CA MET A 1 15.15 46.35 18.64
C MET A 1 14.75 46.82 17.25
N LEU A 2 13.70 46.25 16.66
CA LEU A 2 13.25 46.60 15.31
C LEU A 2 12.43 47.90 15.31
N PRO A 3 12.50 48.74 14.26
CA PRO A 3 11.64 49.92 14.11
C PRO A 3 10.15 49.55 14.15
N GLU A 4 9.30 50.46 14.63
CA GLU A 4 7.86 50.22 14.77
C GLU A 4 7.19 49.86 13.43
N GLU A 5 7.59 50.52 12.34
CA GLU A 5 7.14 50.20 10.99
C GLU A 5 7.52 48.76 10.57
N ALA A 6 8.73 48.33 10.89
CA ALA A 6 9.19 46.97 10.59
C ALA A 6 8.44 45.92 11.43
N ARG A 7 8.11 46.25 12.69
CA ARG A 7 7.31 45.38 13.56
C ARG A 7 5.88 45.25 13.06
N ALA A 8 5.25 46.35 12.63
CA ALA A 8 3.92 46.33 12.02
C ALA A 8 3.88 45.45 10.77
N ARG A 9 4.87 45.58 9.87
CA ARG A 9 5.00 44.70 8.69
C ARG A 9 5.19 43.23 9.07
N LEU A 10 5.97 42.92 10.10
CA LEU A 10 6.13 41.54 10.57
C LEU A 10 4.82 40.98 11.13
N CYS A 11 4.03 41.77 11.85
CA CYS A 11 2.72 41.35 12.35
C CYS A 11 1.73 41.00 11.22
N THR A 12 1.85 41.59 10.03
CA THR A 12 1.02 41.18 8.88
C THR A 12 1.39 39.82 8.30
N LEU A 13 2.58 39.29 8.63
CA LEU A 13 3.06 37.98 8.15
C LEU A 13 2.82 36.85 9.15
N LEU A 14 2.40 37.18 10.37
CA LEU A 14 2.12 36.18 11.40
C LEU A 14 0.74 35.57 11.19
N PRO A 15 0.56 34.28 11.52
CA PRO A 15 -0.76 33.65 11.45
C PRO A 15 -1.72 34.31 12.45
N PRO A 16 -3.04 34.31 12.17
CA PRO A 16 -4.03 34.85 13.09
C PRO A 16 -3.94 34.27 14.51
N THR A 17 -3.53 33.01 14.64
CA THR A 17 -3.35 32.30 15.93
C THR A 17 -2.24 32.89 16.81
N ALA A 18 -1.37 33.75 16.27
CA ALA A 18 -0.34 34.44 17.05
C ALA A 18 -0.91 35.59 17.89
N PHE A 19 -2.17 35.96 17.68
CA PHE A 19 -2.83 37.07 18.36
C PHE A 19 -3.85 36.55 19.38
N THR A 20 -3.87 37.19 20.55
CA THR A 20 -4.71 36.81 21.69
C THR A 20 -6.22 36.98 21.42
N ASP A 21 -6.61 37.74 20.41
CA ASP A 21 -8.00 37.97 20.00
C ASP A 21 -8.50 36.98 18.94
N PHE A 22 -7.69 35.97 18.58
CA PHE A 22 -8.11 34.93 17.65
C PHE A 22 -9.16 34.02 18.28
N VAL A 23 -10.32 33.96 17.62
CA VAL A 23 -11.39 33.01 17.94
C VAL A 23 -11.45 31.95 16.82
N PRO A 24 -11.25 30.67 17.12
CA PRO A 24 -11.37 29.62 16.12
C PRO A 24 -12.82 29.53 15.64
N THR A 25 -13.06 29.95 14.41
CA THR A 25 -14.38 29.84 13.77
C THR A 25 -14.44 28.56 12.95
N VAL A 26 -15.49 27.78 13.17
CA VAL A 26 -15.80 26.62 12.36
C VAL A 26 -16.48 27.09 11.06
N HIS A 27 -16.12 26.51 9.92
CA HIS A 27 -16.73 26.86 8.64
C HIS A 27 -18.25 26.61 8.66
N PRO A 28 -19.09 27.47 8.04
CA PRO A 28 -20.55 27.33 8.09
C PRO A 28 -21.09 26.00 7.54
N SER A 29 -20.37 25.36 6.62
CA SER A 29 -20.72 24.04 6.09
C SER A 29 -20.28 22.85 6.95
N HIS A 30 -19.60 23.09 8.07
CA HIS A 30 -19.11 22.02 8.94
C HIS A 30 -20.26 21.46 9.77
N PRO A 31 -20.40 20.12 9.89
CA PRO A 31 -21.54 19.49 10.59
C PRO A 31 -21.63 19.84 12.09
N SER A 32 -20.53 20.28 12.71
CA SER A 32 -20.51 20.75 14.10
C SER A 32 -21.00 22.20 14.29
N CYS A 33 -21.32 22.93 13.21
CA CYS A 33 -21.96 24.23 13.29
C CYS A 33 -23.46 24.00 13.58
N THR A 34 -23.80 23.70 14.83
CA THR A 34 -25.18 23.54 15.29
C THR A 34 -25.99 24.77 14.89
N GLN A 35 -26.99 24.57 14.02
CA GLN A 35 -27.97 25.55 13.59
C GLN A 35 -28.73 26.08 14.79
N GLY A 36 -28.22 27.16 15.37
CA GLY A 36 -28.80 27.81 16.52
C GLY A 36 -28.58 29.31 16.41
N THR A 37 -29.05 29.93 15.32
CA THR A 37 -29.62 31.28 15.23
C THR A 37 -29.97 31.53 13.77
N VAL A 38 -31.26 31.39 13.44
CA VAL A 38 -31.83 31.88 12.18
C VAL A 38 -31.87 33.40 12.26
N SER A 39 -31.15 34.10 11.40
CA SER A 39 -31.53 35.45 10.94
C SER A 39 -30.84 35.77 9.62
N ASN A 40 -31.69 35.95 8.61
CA ASN A 40 -31.44 36.50 7.29
C ASN A 40 -30.31 37.53 7.24
N ILE A 41 -29.20 37.24 6.53
CA ILE A 41 -28.48 38.26 5.74
C ILE A 41 -27.96 37.60 4.48
N HIS A 42 -28.54 38.05 3.37
CA HIS A 42 -28.02 37.99 2.01
C HIS A 42 -26.86 38.99 1.95
N GLU A 43 -25.62 38.56 1.68
CA GLU A 43 -24.56 39.35 1.01
C GLU A 43 -23.18 38.66 1.05
N ASP A 44 -22.57 38.68 -0.14
CA ASP A 44 -21.15 38.73 -0.49
C ASP A 44 -20.10 37.82 0.15
N VAL A 45 -19.46 37.06 -0.76
CA VAL A 45 -18.11 36.50 -0.62
C VAL A 45 -17.11 37.67 -0.64
N GLU A 46 -17.11 38.51 0.39
CA GLU A 46 -16.00 39.40 0.67
C GLU A 46 -14.94 38.62 1.45
N MET A 47 -13.81 38.41 0.77
CA MET A 47 -12.51 38.13 1.35
C MET A 47 -12.30 39.07 2.54
N ARG A 48 -12.57 38.59 3.76
CA ARG A 48 -12.41 39.36 4.99
C ARG A 48 -11.01 39.94 5.02
N THR A 49 -10.94 41.23 4.74
CA THR A 49 -9.78 42.09 4.86
C THR A 49 -9.22 41.91 6.26
N ALA A 50 -7.91 41.61 6.32
CA ALA A 50 -7.17 41.40 7.54
C ALA A 50 -7.48 42.52 8.54
N ALA A 51 -8.23 42.18 9.59
CA ALA A 51 -8.43 43.08 10.72
C ALA A 51 -7.05 43.52 11.20
N ALA A 52 -6.86 44.83 11.34
CA ALA A 52 -5.58 45.44 11.68
C ALA A 52 -4.96 44.74 12.89
N THR A 53 -3.92 43.93 12.64
CA THR A 53 -3.21 43.16 13.65
C THR A 53 -2.38 44.12 14.50
N SER A 54 -2.98 44.56 15.60
CA SER A 54 -2.35 45.49 16.54
C SER A 54 -1.20 44.79 17.29
N LEU A 55 -0.04 45.42 17.27
CA LEU A 55 1.20 44.99 17.95
C LEU A 55 0.99 44.68 19.44
N GLU A 56 0.05 45.36 20.10
CA GLU A 56 -0.27 45.22 21.52
C GLU A 56 -0.92 43.88 21.88
N LYS A 57 -1.46 43.15 20.90
CA LYS A 57 -2.19 41.89 21.12
C LYS A 57 -1.39 40.65 20.76
N LEU A 58 -0.13 40.82 20.35
CA LEU A 58 0.76 39.74 19.97
C LEU A 58 1.13 38.92 21.21
N ASP A 59 0.85 37.62 21.19
CA ASP A 59 1.32 36.74 22.24
C ASP A 59 2.80 36.38 22.00
N THR A 60 3.67 36.80 22.92
CA THR A 60 5.10 36.47 22.86
C THR A 60 5.40 34.99 23.03
N SER A 61 4.48 34.21 23.62
CA SER A 61 4.62 32.76 23.76
C SER A 61 4.64 32.03 22.42
N PHE A 62 4.08 32.65 21.36
CA PHE A 62 4.07 32.13 20.00
C PHE A 62 5.47 31.80 19.47
N PHE A 63 6.49 32.61 19.81
CA PHE A 63 7.86 32.36 19.35
C PHE A 63 8.53 31.17 20.04
N THR A 64 7.94 30.67 21.12
CA THR A 64 8.37 29.45 21.82
C THR A 64 7.48 28.25 21.52
N ASP A 65 6.44 28.42 20.71
CA ASP A 65 5.54 27.34 20.34
C ASP A 65 6.26 26.28 19.50
N GLY A 66 5.83 25.02 19.66
CA GLY A 66 6.39 23.88 18.96
C GLY A 66 6.26 24.03 17.44
N HIS A 67 5.17 24.60 16.95
CA HIS A 67 4.97 24.81 15.52
C HIS A 67 5.91 25.88 14.95
N PHE A 68 6.11 27.00 15.67
CA PHE A 68 7.05 28.03 15.25
C PHE A 68 8.49 27.50 15.24
N LEU A 69 8.90 26.78 16.30
CA LEU A 69 10.24 26.19 16.39
C LEU A 69 10.48 25.13 15.31
N ALA A 70 9.46 24.30 15.00
CA ALA A 70 9.54 23.35 13.89
C ALA A 70 9.73 24.09 12.55
N ALA A 71 8.91 25.12 12.28
CA ALA A 71 9.04 25.93 11.07
C ALA A 71 10.42 26.62 10.97
N ALA A 72 10.96 27.12 12.08
CA ALA A 72 12.29 27.72 12.12
C ALA A 72 13.40 26.71 11.81
N ARG A 73 13.31 25.47 12.31
CA ARG A 73 14.24 24.38 11.97
C ARG A 73 14.12 23.99 10.50
N THR A 74 12.91 23.81 9.99
CA THR A 74 12.69 23.51 8.57
C THR A 74 13.23 24.64 7.68
N PHE A 75 13.10 25.89 8.10
CA PHE A 75 13.68 27.02 7.39
C PHE A 75 15.22 26.96 7.35
N GLN A 76 15.87 26.55 8.44
CA GLN A 76 17.31 26.31 8.46
C GLN A 76 17.70 25.17 7.51
N ASP A 77 16.94 24.07 7.50
CA ASP A 77 17.16 22.96 6.58
C ASP A 77 17.00 23.40 5.11
N HIS A 78 16.00 24.24 4.82
CA HIS A 78 15.79 24.84 3.49
C HIS A 78 16.95 25.75 3.07
N LEU A 79 17.55 26.50 4.00
CA LEU A 79 18.75 27.28 3.72
C LEU A 79 19.94 26.38 3.41
N TYR A 80 20.16 25.34 4.21
CA TYR A 80 21.27 24.39 4.03
C TYR A 80 21.17 23.62 2.70
N THR A 81 19.96 23.17 2.37
CA THR A 81 19.68 22.43 1.12
C THR A 81 19.62 23.30 -0.12
N GLY A 82 19.77 24.64 0.03
CA GLY A 82 19.74 25.57 -1.09
C GLY A 82 18.34 25.76 -1.71
N TRP A 83 17.27 25.47 -0.98
CA TRP A 83 15.89 25.59 -1.44
C TRP A 83 15.53 27.03 -1.85
N LEU A 84 16.16 28.01 -1.21
CA LEU A 84 15.95 29.44 -1.48
C LEU A 84 16.93 30.01 -2.52
N ALA A 85 17.81 29.18 -3.09
CA ALA A 85 18.71 29.60 -4.17
C ALA A 85 17.92 29.92 -5.45
N ASP A 86 18.44 30.85 -6.26
CA ASP A 86 17.75 31.30 -7.47
C ASP A 86 17.54 30.16 -8.47
N ALA A 87 18.48 29.21 -8.53
CA ALA A 87 18.35 27.98 -9.32
C ALA A 87 17.14 27.10 -8.92
N HIS A 88 16.73 27.11 -7.64
CA HIS A 88 15.56 26.37 -7.21
C HIS A 88 14.27 27.16 -7.48
N LYS A 89 14.29 28.48 -7.30
CA LYS A 89 13.15 29.36 -7.66
C LYS A 89 12.79 29.26 -9.14
N GLU A 90 13.78 29.26 -10.03
CA GLU A 90 13.56 29.09 -11.47
C GLU A 90 12.91 27.74 -11.80
N LYS A 91 13.32 26.66 -11.11
CA LYS A 91 12.71 25.33 -11.28
C LYS A 91 11.25 25.31 -10.82
N VAL A 92 10.96 25.91 -9.66
CA VAL A 92 9.59 26.02 -9.15
C VAL A 92 8.73 26.85 -10.10
N GLN A 93 9.22 28.00 -10.57
CA GLN A 93 8.49 28.85 -11.51
C GLN A 93 8.19 28.12 -12.83
N LYS A 94 9.16 27.37 -13.37
CA LYS A 94 8.98 26.52 -14.56
C LYS A 94 7.95 25.43 -14.33
N TYR A 95 7.93 24.84 -13.12
CA TYR A 95 6.93 23.84 -12.76
C TYR A 95 5.54 24.46 -12.66
N GLU A 96 5.38 25.59 -11.94
CA GLU A 96 4.12 26.31 -11.83
C GLU A 96 3.57 26.77 -13.17
N SER A 97 4.42 27.27 -14.08
CA SER A 97 3.99 27.62 -15.43
C SER A 97 3.51 26.40 -16.19
N GLY A 98 4.23 25.28 -16.11
CA GLY A 98 3.80 24.03 -16.74
C GLY A 98 2.49 23.47 -16.18
N VAL A 99 2.21 23.67 -14.88
CA VAL A 99 0.92 23.31 -14.28
C VAL A 99 -0.21 24.20 -14.80
N ARG A 100 0.00 25.51 -14.88
CA ARG A 100 -1.00 26.44 -15.44
C ARG A 100 -1.27 26.21 -16.92
N ASP A 101 -0.22 25.90 -17.67
CA ASP A 101 -0.29 25.62 -19.11
C ASP A 101 -0.78 24.18 -19.39
N GLY A 102 -1.03 23.37 -18.35
CA GLY A 102 -1.51 21.99 -18.45
C GLY A 102 -0.50 20.99 -19.02
N THR A 103 0.76 21.39 -19.18
CA THR A 103 1.84 20.57 -19.73
C THR A 103 2.54 19.71 -18.67
N LEU A 104 2.49 20.15 -17.41
CA LEU A 104 3.01 19.41 -16.26
C LEU A 104 1.86 19.18 -15.28
N HIS A 105 1.47 17.93 -15.09
CA HIS A 105 0.61 17.54 -13.98
C HIS A 105 1.37 16.59 -13.06
N ALA A 106 1.00 16.60 -11.77
CA ALA A 106 1.32 15.47 -10.93
C ALA A 106 0.59 14.26 -11.53
N PRO A 107 1.29 13.18 -11.87
CA PRO A 107 0.64 12.03 -12.50
C PRO A 107 -0.38 11.47 -11.52
N TRP A 108 -1.59 11.21 -12.01
CA TRP A 108 -2.64 10.67 -11.15
C TRP A 108 -2.19 9.33 -10.57
N LYS A 109 -2.58 9.02 -9.34
CA LYS A 109 -2.21 7.77 -8.67
C LYS A 109 -2.53 6.55 -9.54
N ASP A 110 -3.65 6.62 -10.26
CA ASP A 110 -4.11 5.57 -11.18
C ASP A 110 -3.28 5.53 -12.47
N GLU A 111 -2.85 6.68 -13.02
CA GLU A 111 -1.96 6.74 -14.19
C GLU A 111 -0.55 6.21 -13.87
N VAL A 112 -0.02 6.52 -12.68
CA VAL A 112 1.24 5.96 -12.19
C VAL A 112 1.10 4.45 -12.01
N TRP A 113 0.02 4.02 -11.38
CA TRP A 113 -0.25 2.59 -11.18
C TRP A 113 -0.40 1.87 -12.53
N GLU A 114 -1.19 2.42 -13.46
CA GLU A 114 -1.33 1.87 -14.81
C GLU A 114 -0.02 1.86 -15.58
N ARG A 115 0.84 2.86 -15.45
CA ARG A 115 2.17 2.84 -16.10
C ARG A 115 3.05 1.75 -15.51
N ASP A 116 3.08 1.64 -14.19
CA ASP A 116 3.89 0.65 -13.47
C ASP A 116 3.35 -0.79 -13.68
N HIS A 117 2.09 -0.92 -14.09
CA HIS A 117 1.41 -2.19 -14.35
C HIS A 117 0.97 -2.37 -15.81
N ARG A 118 1.34 -1.45 -16.71
CA ARG A 118 1.16 -1.59 -18.17
C ARG A 118 2.25 -2.52 -18.64
N SER A 119 1.82 -3.63 -19.21
CA SER A 119 2.72 -4.46 -20.02
C SER A 119 3.07 -3.65 -21.27
N ALA A 120 4.26 -3.06 -21.31
CA ALA A 120 4.71 -2.29 -22.46
C ALA A 120 4.72 -3.17 -23.73
N PRO A 121 4.24 -2.66 -24.89
CA PRO A 121 4.72 -3.12 -26.18
C PRO A 121 6.16 -2.65 -26.36
N GLU A 122 7.04 -3.56 -26.75
CA GLU A 122 8.42 -3.25 -27.13
C GLU A 122 8.44 -2.33 -28.35
N GLU A 123 9.23 -1.25 -28.30
CA GLU A 123 10.27 -0.97 -29.30
C GLU A 123 11.18 0.22 -28.89
N ALA A 124 12.46 -0.13 -28.69
CA ALA A 124 13.70 0.62 -28.91
C ALA A 124 13.98 2.02 -28.29
N ASP A 125 14.88 1.97 -27.29
CA ASP A 125 16.24 2.54 -27.35
C ASP A 125 16.44 4.07 -27.26
N GLN A 126 16.77 4.56 -26.06
CA GLN A 126 17.94 5.44 -25.85
C GLN A 126 18.27 5.65 -24.37
N GLN A 127 19.57 5.59 -24.11
CA GLN A 127 20.29 5.80 -22.85
C GLN A 127 19.76 6.97 -22.01
N THR A 128 19.52 6.75 -20.71
CA THR A 128 19.81 7.76 -19.67
C THR A 128 19.97 7.14 -18.27
N GLU A 129 20.96 7.67 -17.57
CA GLU A 129 21.53 7.38 -16.23
C GLU A 129 20.55 7.11 -15.06
N PRO A 130 21.03 6.48 -13.96
CA PRO A 130 20.18 5.98 -12.89
C PRO A 130 19.80 7.09 -11.90
N SER A 131 18.60 7.66 -12.02
CA SER A 131 18.03 8.48 -10.95
C SER A 131 17.40 7.58 -9.89
N SER A 132 18.12 7.45 -8.77
CA SER A 132 17.64 6.85 -7.53
C SER A 132 16.43 7.62 -6.99
N ARG A 133 15.31 6.89 -6.85
CA ARG A 133 14.27 7.02 -5.81
C ARG A 133 13.10 6.09 -6.18
N GLN A 134 13.29 4.80 -5.93
CA GLN A 134 12.17 3.87 -5.86
C GLN A 134 11.55 3.93 -4.45
N PRO A 135 10.22 4.07 -4.33
CA PRO A 135 9.55 4.15 -3.04
C PRO A 135 9.50 2.79 -2.32
N ASP A 136 9.39 2.87 -0.99
CA ASP A 136 9.68 1.91 0.07
C ASP A 136 8.99 0.52 0.04
N ALA A 137 8.23 0.18 -1.02
CA ALA A 137 7.67 -1.16 -1.18
C ALA A 137 8.72 -2.18 -1.66
N ILE A 138 9.74 -1.74 -2.39
CA ILE A 138 10.89 -2.55 -2.78
C ILE A 138 11.90 -2.64 -1.62
N ALA A 139 11.99 -1.59 -0.80
CA ALA A 139 12.91 -1.52 0.34
C ALA A 139 12.63 -2.57 1.42
N ARG A 140 11.36 -2.95 1.66
CA ARG A 140 11.04 -4.05 2.61
C ARG A 140 11.48 -5.44 2.15
N ALA A 141 11.77 -5.63 0.87
CA ALA A 141 12.01 -6.96 0.30
C ALA A 141 13.48 -7.26 -0.03
N GLY A 142 14.39 -6.29 0.11
CA GLY A 142 15.82 -6.49 -0.16
C GLY A 142 16.41 -7.57 0.75
N ASP A 143 16.32 -7.37 2.06
CA ASP A 143 16.94 -8.27 3.04
C ASP A 143 16.05 -9.45 3.42
N ALA A 144 14.71 -9.27 3.40
CA ALA A 144 13.78 -10.38 3.52
C ALA A 144 13.98 -11.42 2.40
N ALA A 145 14.62 -11.00 1.28
CA ALA A 145 15.35 -11.73 0.22
C ALA A 145 15.87 -13.14 0.54
N GLU A 146 16.35 -13.33 1.77
CA GLU A 146 17.00 -14.56 2.19
C GLU A 146 16.04 -15.61 2.78
N LEU A 147 14.87 -15.18 3.29
CA LEU A 147 13.89 -16.08 3.89
C LEU A 147 13.26 -17.01 2.84
N LYS A 148 13.33 -18.32 3.09
CA LYS A 148 12.76 -19.36 2.23
C LYS A 148 11.36 -19.73 2.70
N LEU A 149 10.59 -20.39 1.82
CA LEU A 149 9.26 -20.91 2.16
C LEU A 149 9.33 -21.89 3.34
N VAL A 150 10.41 -22.68 3.39
CA VAL A 150 10.76 -23.59 4.49
C VAL A 150 10.85 -22.85 5.83
N ASP A 151 11.38 -21.62 5.86
CA ASP A 151 11.50 -20.82 7.08
C ASP A 151 10.12 -20.35 7.56
N LEU A 152 9.22 -19.99 6.64
CA LEU A 152 7.85 -19.64 7.00
C LEU A 152 7.07 -20.83 7.56
N ALA A 153 7.28 -22.03 7.00
CA ALA A 153 6.69 -23.27 7.50
C ALA A 153 7.26 -23.64 8.89
N LYS A 154 8.58 -23.52 9.06
CA LYS A 154 9.26 -23.80 10.34
C LYS A 154 8.77 -22.92 11.48
N ASN A 155 8.53 -21.64 11.20
CA ASN A 155 8.08 -20.67 12.21
C ASN A 155 6.55 -20.60 12.32
N SER A 156 5.82 -21.57 11.74
CA SER A 156 4.34 -21.63 11.79
C SER A 156 3.65 -20.37 11.23
N VAL A 157 4.31 -19.63 10.33
CA VAL A 157 3.69 -18.52 9.58
C VAL A 157 2.69 -19.10 8.58
N ILE A 158 3.02 -20.25 8.00
CA ILE A 158 2.16 -21.08 7.15
C ILE A 158 1.92 -22.41 7.86
N ARG A 159 0.69 -22.92 7.84
CA ARG A 159 0.25 -24.06 8.65
C ARG A 159 -0.58 -25.06 7.84
N LYS A 160 -0.72 -26.28 8.37
CA LYS A 160 -1.68 -27.27 7.87
C LYS A 160 -3.08 -26.67 7.89
N GLY A 161 -3.84 -26.87 6.81
CA GLY A 161 -5.21 -26.38 6.65
C GLY A 161 -5.33 -24.98 6.06
N ASP A 162 -4.23 -24.26 5.85
CA ASP A 162 -4.26 -23.00 5.09
C ASP A 162 -4.55 -23.26 3.60
N VAL A 163 -5.28 -22.33 2.97
CA VAL A 163 -5.51 -22.32 1.53
C VAL A 163 -4.63 -21.25 0.89
N LEU A 164 -3.82 -21.67 -0.08
CA LEU A 164 -3.01 -20.81 -0.93
C LEU A 164 -3.77 -20.52 -2.22
N ALA A 165 -4.24 -19.28 -2.33
CA ALA A 165 -4.88 -18.76 -3.53
C ALA A 165 -3.83 -18.21 -4.49
N TYR A 166 -3.69 -18.85 -5.63
CA TYR A 166 -2.85 -18.41 -6.74
C TYR A 166 -3.66 -17.59 -7.74
N LYS A 167 -3.14 -16.42 -8.11
CA LYS A 167 -3.69 -15.60 -9.19
C LYS A 167 -2.54 -14.98 -9.99
N ARG A 168 -2.53 -15.24 -11.30
CA ARG A 168 -1.56 -14.62 -12.20
C ARG A 168 -2.15 -14.29 -13.56
N VAL A 169 -1.81 -13.10 -14.04
CA VAL A 169 -2.18 -12.59 -15.36
C VAL A 169 -1.00 -12.81 -16.31
N PHE A 170 -1.28 -13.42 -17.46
CA PHE A 170 -0.35 -13.67 -18.54
C PHE A 170 -0.73 -12.78 -19.72
N SER A 171 -0.26 -11.52 -19.69
CA SER A 171 -0.62 -10.49 -20.68
C SER A 171 -0.35 -10.93 -22.12
N GLN A 172 0.76 -11.64 -22.36
CA GLN A 172 1.15 -12.15 -23.68
C GLN A 172 0.16 -13.16 -24.27
N LEU A 173 -0.60 -13.84 -23.41
CA LEU A 173 -1.59 -14.86 -23.80
C LEU A 173 -3.02 -14.39 -23.54
N ASN A 174 -3.20 -13.15 -23.04
CA ASN A 174 -4.46 -12.61 -22.52
C ASN A 174 -5.21 -13.62 -21.61
N LEU A 175 -4.47 -14.30 -20.74
CA LEU A 175 -4.98 -15.39 -19.92
C LEU A 175 -4.79 -15.07 -18.43
N VAL A 176 -5.82 -15.30 -17.64
CA VAL A 176 -5.73 -15.26 -16.17
C VAL A 176 -5.88 -16.66 -15.62
N ILE A 177 -4.92 -17.09 -14.81
CA ILE A 177 -4.97 -18.35 -14.09
C ILE A 177 -5.25 -18.06 -12.63
N GLU A 178 -6.35 -18.61 -12.13
CA GLU A 178 -6.73 -18.57 -10.73
C GLU A 178 -6.90 -20.01 -10.24
N LYS A 179 -6.21 -20.36 -9.15
CA LYS A 179 -6.21 -21.71 -8.58
C LYS A 179 -6.07 -21.66 -7.07
N ASP A 180 -6.89 -22.41 -6.38
CA ASP A 180 -6.78 -22.60 -4.94
C ASP A 180 -6.09 -23.94 -4.64
N VAL A 181 -5.24 -23.92 -3.62
CA VAL A 181 -4.40 -25.05 -3.22
C VAL A 181 -4.44 -25.15 -1.70
N ILE A 182 -4.64 -26.35 -1.12
CA ILE A 182 -4.69 -26.51 0.34
C ILE A 182 -3.44 -27.21 0.86
N ILE A 183 -2.96 -26.78 2.02
CA ILE A 183 -1.83 -27.40 2.71
C ILE A 183 -2.30 -28.58 3.53
N GLN A 184 -2.00 -29.80 3.08
CA GLN A 184 -2.39 -31.03 3.75
C GLN A 184 -1.46 -31.38 4.92
N SER A 185 -0.15 -31.20 4.73
CA SER A 185 0.83 -31.50 5.77
C SER A 185 2.12 -30.70 5.59
N VAL A 186 2.80 -30.46 6.71
CA VAL A 186 4.14 -29.86 6.73
C VAL A 186 5.08 -30.90 7.34
N HIS A 187 6.13 -31.26 6.59
CA HIS A 187 7.06 -32.30 7.02
C HIS A 187 7.96 -31.79 8.16
N SER A 188 7.95 -32.46 9.32
CA SER A 188 8.62 -31.97 10.54
C SER A 188 10.15 -31.81 10.42
N ARG A 189 10.81 -32.63 9.60
CA ARG A 189 12.29 -32.62 9.45
C ARG A 189 12.82 -31.66 8.38
N SER A 190 12.09 -31.52 7.27
CA SER A 190 12.52 -30.77 6.08
C SER A 190 11.74 -29.48 5.89
N TYR A 191 10.64 -29.30 6.64
CA TYR A 191 9.64 -28.23 6.48
C TYR A 191 9.16 -28.06 5.05
N ALA A 192 9.25 -29.13 4.24
CA ALA A 192 8.60 -29.21 2.95
C ALA A 192 7.10 -29.30 3.17
N ILE A 193 6.35 -28.60 2.32
CA ILE A 193 4.90 -28.53 2.42
C ILE A 193 4.31 -29.46 1.37
N THR A 194 3.41 -30.35 1.78
CA THR A 194 2.61 -31.16 0.85
C THR A 194 1.27 -30.45 0.64
N VAL A 195 0.98 -30.18 -0.62
CA VAL A 195 -0.22 -29.45 -1.02
C VAL A 195 -1.10 -30.30 -1.93
N LEU A 196 -2.41 -30.06 -1.87
CA LEU A 196 -3.42 -30.69 -2.71
C LEU A 196 -4.01 -29.66 -3.68
N ILE A 197 -4.12 -30.05 -4.94
CA ILE A 197 -4.64 -29.22 -6.02
C ILE A 197 -5.54 -30.04 -6.95
N GLU A 198 -6.64 -29.44 -7.41
CA GLU A 198 -7.51 -30.04 -8.41
C GLU A 198 -6.96 -29.88 -9.84
N PRO A 199 -6.95 -30.95 -10.65
CA PRO A 199 -6.55 -30.89 -12.04
C PRO A 199 -7.54 -30.11 -12.92
N GLY A 200 -7.04 -29.62 -14.05
CA GLY A 200 -7.84 -28.87 -15.03
C GLY A 200 -7.90 -27.38 -14.69
N THR A 201 -8.95 -26.69 -15.14
CA THR A 201 -9.07 -25.21 -15.06
C THR A 201 -9.94 -24.71 -13.90
N THR A 202 -10.41 -25.62 -13.04
CA THR A 202 -11.26 -25.30 -11.89
C THR A 202 -10.52 -24.43 -10.88
N LYS A 203 -11.08 -23.26 -10.55
CA LYS A 203 -10.47 -22.33 -9.60
C LYS A 203 -10.49 -22.88 -8.17
N SER A 204 -11.66 -23.29 -7.71
CA SER A 204 -11.92 -23.64 -6.31
C SER A 204 -11.63 -25.12 -6.02
N LEU A 205 -11.23 -25.41 -4.79
CA LEU A 205 -11.11 -26.77 -4.28
C LEU A 205 -12.50 -27.36 -3.97
N PRO A 206 -12.66 -28.70 -3.97
CA PRO A 206 -13.89 -29.36 -3.59
C PRO A 206 -14.22 -29.07 -2.12
N PRO A 207 -15.50 -28.92 -1.75
CA PRO A 207 -15.93 -28.71 -0.36
C PRO A 207 -15.38 -29.77 0.61
N GLU A 208 -15.28 -31.02 0.14
CA GLU A 208 -14.76 -32.16 0.92
C GLU A 208 -13.34 -31.95 1.44
N LEU A 209 -12.51 -31.21 0.68
CA LEU A 209 -11.14 -30.86 1.08
C LEU A 209 -11.07 -29.58 1.92
N LEU A 210 -12.12 -28.75 1.89
CA LEU A 210 -12.16 -27.47 2.58
C LEU A 210 -12.71 -27.59 4.01
N ALA A 211 -13.36 -28.70 4.34
CA ALA A 211 -13.83 -29.06 5.69
C ALA A 211 -12.68 -29.10 6.72
N ALA A 212 -13.00 -28.93 8.01
CA ALA A 212 -12.00 -28.94 9.09
C ALA A 212 -11.28 -30.28 9.25
N ASN A 213 -12.00 -31.37 9.02
CA ASN A 213 -11.45 -32.72 8.95
C ASN A 213 -11.66 -33.26 7.53
N PRO A 214 -10.77 -32.91 6.58
CA PRO A 214 -10.90 -33.44 5.23
C PRO A 214 -10.73 -34.95 5.29
N ALA A 215 -11.62 -35.68 4.61
CA ALA A 215 -11.43 -37.11 4.35
C ALA A 215 -10.13 -37.30 3.54
N ASP A 216 -9.57 -38.51 3.57
CA ASP A 216 -8.45 -38.83 2.67
C ASP A 216 -8.86 -38.50 1.22
N PRO A 217 -7.94 -37.95 0.41
CA PRO A 217 -8.27 -37.44 -0.92
C PRO A 217 -8.70 -38.58 -1.86
N ASP A 218 -9.99 -38.87 -1.90
CA ASP A 218 -10.60 -39.80 -2.85
C ASP A 218 -11.16 -39.00 -4.02
N GLY A 219 -10.34 -38.79 -5.06
CA GLY A 219 -10.72 -38.02 -6.23
C GLY A 219 -9.58 -37.78 -7.23
N PRO A 220 -9.79 -36.91 -8.24
CA PRO A 220 -8.77 -36.52 -9.22
C PRO A 220 -7.68 -35.58 -8.64
N THR A 221 -7.80 -35.22 -7.35
CA THR A 221 -6.88 -34.33 -6.64
C THR A 221 -5.43 -34.82 -6.73
N LYS A 222 -4.53 -33.92 -7.12
CA LYS A 222 -3.09 -34.20 -7.17
C LYS A 222 -2.41 -33.67 -5.93
N SER A 223 -1.59 -34.51 -5.29
CA SER A 223 -0.68 -34.10 -4.22
C SER A 223 0.69 -33.76 -4.79
N MET A 224 1.32 -32.68 -4.33
CA MET A 224 2.72 -32.37 -4.62
C MET A 224 3.45 -31.85 -3.39
N THR A 225 4.73 -32.20 -3.27
CA THR A 225 5.60 -31.70 -2.20
C THR A 225 6.45 -30.55 -2.72
N VAL A 226 6.37 -29.40 -2.05
CA VAL A 226 7.02 -28.16 -2.46
C VAL A 226 7.95 -27.62 -1.38
N THR A 227 9.11 -27.11 -1.79
CA THR A 227 10.11 -26.49 -0.92
C THR A 227 10.38 -25.03 -1.26
N SER A 228 9.90 -24.55 -2.41
CA SER A 228 10.03 -23.16 -2.85
C SER A 228 8.75 -22.66 -3.52
N PRO A 229 8.46 -21.35 -3.49
CA PRO A 229 7.25 -20.81 -4.13
C PRO A 229 7.27 -20.93 -5.65
N ASN A 230 8.44 -20.89 -6.27
CA ASN A 230 8.59 -21.13 -7.71
C ASN A 230 8.25 -22.58 -8.07
N MET A 231 8.61 -23.55 -7.22
CA MET A 231 8.21 -24.95 -7.42
C MET A 231 6.70 -25.12 -7.30
N LEU A 232 6.08 -24.42 -6.33
CA LEU A 232 4.63 -24.40 -6.18
C LEU A 232 3.93 -23.78 -7.39
N GLU A 233 4.36 -22.60 -7.84
CA GLU A 233 3.81 -21.94 -9.02
C GLU A 233 3.92 -22.81 -10.27
N ASN A 234 5.10 -23.40 -10.52
CA ASN A 234 5.28 -24.29 -11.66
C ASN A 234 4.39 -25.54 -11.58
N GLY A 235 4.22 -26.09 -10.37
CA GLY A 235 3.31 -27.20 -10.13
C GLY A 235 1.85 -26.83 -10.41
N ILE A 236 1.40 -25.65 -9.98
CA ILE A 236 0.05 -25.14 -10.26
C ILE A 236 -0.17 -25.00 -11.76
N LEU A 237 0.80 -24.42 -12.47
CA LEU A 237 0.72 -24.23 -13.93
C LEU A 237 0.81 -25.54 -14.72
N ASP A 238 1.58 -26.52 -14.23
CA ASP A 238 1.63 -27.87 -14.80
C ASP A 238 0.27 -28.59 -14.66
N VAL A 239 -0.41 -28.41 -13.53
CA VAL A 239 -1.72 -29.02 -13.25
C VAL A 239 -2.86 -28.33 -14.00
N ASP A 240 -2.78 -27.01 -14.18
CA ASP A 240 -3.74 -26.23 -14.99
C ASP A 240 -3.60 -26.52 -16.49
N GLY A 241 -2.37 -26.74 -16.99
CA GLY A 241 -2.09 -27.23 -18.34
C GLY A 241 -2.27 -26.23 -19.47
N ARG A 242 -2.80 -25.01 -19.22
CA ARG A 242 -2.98 -23.98 -20.25
C ARG A 242 -1.68 -23.26 -20.65
N ILE A 243 -0.60 -23.41 -19.86
CA ILE A 243 0.66 -22.71 -20.09
C ILE A 243 1.84 -23.68 -20.13
N GLU A 244 2.46 -23.73 -21.30
CA GLU A 244 3.72 -24.43 -21.55
C GLU A 244 4.85 -23.88 -20.68
N ARG A 245 5.76 -24.76 -20.25
CA ARG A 245 6.91 -24.39 -19.41
C ARG A 245 7.80 -23.31 -20.02
N SER A 246 7.95 -23.27 -21.34
CA SER A 246 8.72 -22.28 -22.09
C SER A 246 8.15 -20.86 -22.02
N ARG A 247 6.83 -20.74 -21.85
CA ARG A 247 6.10 -19.46 -21.80
C ARG A 247 5.87 -18.96 -20.39
N ARG A 248 6.47 -19.61 -19.39
CA ARG A 248 6.32 -19.22 -18.00
C ARG A 248 7.21 -18.01 -17.71
N PRO A 249 6.66 -16.93 -17.19
CA PRO A 249 7.42 -15.75 -16.82
C PRO A 249 8.32 -16.05 -15.61
N ASN A 250 9.57 -15.57 -15.65
CA ASN A 250 10.53 -15.60 -14.53
C ASN A 250 10.18 -14.60 -13.41
N GLY A 251 8.90 -14.52 -13.03
CA GLY A 251 8.43 -13.54 -12.07
C GLY A 251 8.51 -14.01 -10.62
N ASN A 252 8.17 -13.09 -9.72
CA ASN A 252 8.22 -13.34 -8.28
C ASN A 252 6.95 -14.07 -7.79
N ALA A 253 7.01 -15.40 -7.73
CA ALA A 253 5.91 -16.25 -7.27
C ALA A 253 5.36 -15.88 -5.87
N TRP A 254 6.19 -15.25 -5.02
CA TRP A 254 5.78 -14.79 -3.69
C TRP A 254 4.63 -13.76 -3.72
N LYS A 255 4.52 -12.99 -4.80
CA LYS A 255 3.48 -11.96 -4.96
C LYS A 255 2.16 -12.53 -5.50
N CYS A 256 2.21 -13.69 -6.16
CA CYS A 256 1.05 -14.31 -6.82
C CYS A 256 0.27 -15.27 -5.91
N LEU A 257 0.78 -15.53 -4.69
CA LEU A 257 0.21 -16.47 -3.74
C LEU A 257 -0.30 -15.72 -2.51
N THR A 258 -1.58 -15.89 -2.21
CA THR A 258 -2.27 -15.32 -1.04
C THR A 258 -2.66 -16.41 -0.07
N VAL A 259 -2.36 -16.23 1.21
CA VAL A 259 -2.69 -17.19 2.27
C VAL A 259 -4.07 -16.87 2.83
N TRP A 260 -4.90 -17.89 2.92
CA TRP A 260 -6.23 -17.86 3.51
C TRP A 260 -6.27 -18.79 4.72
N ARG A 261 -6.74 -18.28 5.85
CA ARG A 261 -6.72 -18.97 7.16
C ARG A 261 -7.98 -18.66 7.96
N TRP A 262 -8.43 -19.60 8.79
CA TRP A 262 -9.50 -19.35 9.75
C TRP A 262 -9.06 -18.41 10.88
N ARG A 263 -9.93 -17.48 11.30
CA ARG A 263 -9.64 -16.58 12.44
C ARG A 263 -9.46 -17.33 13.75
N GLN A 264 -10.28 -18.35 13.97
CA GLN A 264 -10.28 -19.26 15.11
C GLN A 264 -10.54 -20.67 14.57
N GLU A 265 -10.20 -21.72 15.32
CA GLU A 265 -10.64 -23.06 14.91
C GLU A 265 -12.17 -23.03 14.73
N PRO A 266 -12.71 -23.56 13.62
CA PRO A 266 -14.13 -23.44 13.33
C PRO A 266 -14.94 -24.16 14.42
N GLU A 267 -15.60 -23.39 15.28
CA GLU A 267 -16.58 -23.87 16.26
C GLU A 267 -17.98 -23.83 15.63
N GLY A 268 -18.67 -24.97 15.55
CA GLY A 268 -20.05 -25.04 15.03
C GLY A 268 -20.25 -26.10 13.96
N ASP A 269 -21.23 -25.89 13.07
CA ASP A 269 -21.57 -26.81 11.98
C ASP A 269 -20.57 -26.65 10.81
N VAL A 270 -19.41 -27.26 10.99
CA VAL A 270 -18.20 -27.06 10.18
C VAL A 270 -18.37 -27.48 8.72
N ASP A 271 -19.35 -28.33 8.44
CA ASP A 271 -19.68 -28.82 7.10
C ASP A 271 -20.36 -27.74 6.26
N MET A 272 -21.03 -26.76 6.87
CA MET A 272 -21.60 -25.62 6.13
C MET A 272 -20.52 -24.65 5.65
N LEU A 273 -19.43 -24.50 6.40
CA LEU A 273 -18.30 -23.63 6.02
C LEU A 273 -17.62 -24.11 4.74
N ALA A 274 -17.63 -25.41 4.45
CA ALA A 274 -17.04 -25.99 3.26
C ALA A 274 -17.65 -25.46 1.94
N PHE A 275 -18.88 -24.94 1.99
CA PHE A 275 -19.57 -24.35 0.84
C PHE A 275 -19.31 -22.85 0.67
N GLU A 276 -18.71 -22.20 1.66
CA GLU A 276 -18.30 -20.80 1.60
C GLU A 276 -17.00 -20.62 0.79
N GLU A 277 -16.70 -19.39 0.37
CA GLU A 277 -15.47 -19.10 -0.39
C GLU A 277 -14.24 -19.58 0.41
N ARG A 278 -13.51 -20.55 -0.16
CA ARG A 278 -12.31 -21.17 0.45
C ARG A 278 -12.56 -21.78 1.84
N GLY A 279 -13.79 -22.23 2.09
CA GLY A 279 -14.13 -22.92 3.33
C GLY A 279 -14.32 -21.98 4.52
N GLY A 280 -14.79 -20.74 4.30
CA GLY A 280 -14.97 -19.73 5.37
C GLY A 280 -13.67 -19.15 5.91
N ARG A 281 -12.56 -19.33 5.19
CA ARG A 281 -11.24 -18.77 5.55
C ARG A 281 -11.19 -17.30 5.18
N GLU A 282 -10.34 -16.55 5.87
CA GLU A 282 -10.11 -15.14 5.57
C GLU A 282 -8.72 -14.90 4.97
N ASN A 283 -8.62 -13.82 4.19
CA ASN A 283 -7.36 -13.39 3.60
C ASN A 283 -6.39 -12.93 4.69
N HIS A 284 -5.32 -13.68 4.88
CA HIS A 284 -4.27 -13.37 5.85
C HIS A 284 -3.13 -12.53 5.26
N GLY A 285 -3.02 -12.47 3.93
CA GLY A 285 -2.03 -11.69 3.20
C GLY A 285 -1.27 -12.51 2.15
N THR A 286 -0.47 -11.82 1.32
CA THR A 286 0.38 -12.49 0.33
C THR A 286 1.60 -13.13 1.00
N LEU A 287 2.13 -14.20 0.41
CA LEU A 287 3.37 -14.80 0.89
C LEU A 287 4.52 -13.78 0.95
N PHE A 288 4.57 -12.86 -0.01
CA PHE A 288 5.51 -11.75 -0.02
C PHE A 288 5.37 -10.85 1.21
N TYR A 289 4.13 -10.48 1.57
CA TYR A 289 3.87 -9.62 2.73
C TYR A 289 4.18 -10.33 4.05
N LEU A 290 3.69 -11.56 4.21
CA LEU A 290 3.92 -12.37 5.42
C LEU A 290 5.41 -12.62 5.67
N ARG A 291 6.17 -12.82 4.59
CA ARG A 291 7.63 -12.92 4.65
C ARG A 291 8.30 -11.64 5.14
N GLY A 292 7.86 -10.49 4.62
CA GLY A 292 8.38 -9.18 5.04
C GLY A 292 8.08 -8.88 6.50
N CYS A 293 6.86 -9.14 6.96
CA CYS A 293 6.48 -8.99 8.37
C CYS A 293 7.34 -9.87 9.27
N PHE A 294 7.46 -11.16 8.94
CA PHE A 294 8.28 -12.09 9.73
C PHE A 294 9.76 -11.68 9.80
N TYR A 295 10.30 -11.07 8.73
CA TYR A 295 11.67 -10.54 8.74
C TYR A 295 11.84 -9.38 9.73
N HIS A 296 10.87 -8.45 9.78
CA HIS A 296 10.94 -7.27 10.64
C HIS A 296 10.57 -7.54 12.10
N ASP A 297 9.79 -8.59 12.37
CA ASP A 297 9.38 -8.97 13.72
C ASP A 297 10.46 -9.78 14.47
N ARG A 298 11.58 -10.10 13.82
CA ARG A 298 12.71 -10.87 14.37
C ARG A 298 13.82 -9.97 14.87
#